data_AF-A0A0S8JBT1-F1
#
_entry.id   AF-A0A0S8JBT1-F1
#
_cell.length_a   1.000
_cell.length_b   1.000
_cell.length_c   1.000
_cell.angle_alpha   90.00
_cell.angle_beta   90.00
_cell.angle_gamma   90.00
#
_symmetry.space_group_name_H-M   'P 1'
#
loop_
_entity.id
_entity.type
_entity.pdbx_description
1 polymer ?
#
loop_
_entity_poly.entity_id
_entity_poly.type
_entity_poly.pdbx_seq_one_letter_code
_entity_poly.pdbx_strand_id
1 'polypeptide(L)'
;MAELLTDVRTLLREGDSYEAIELIHKVGEPAAVADSYLELVKHLYWKERALPEVVTIARAGIQYCLTRAQDLPEGESELAATLRGTAKALAYNLASFTWPGWEEEGIVITPPDLMVGLDAAKLNLRLARELGREPSVLSAAHWALGAQYVAAGKYDEAMNAFSTAEQKAREAEDDASVFMNLGYLGIARILEGSGRKEGEKQLKEAVEGLKKLNTEDSRFFADQLKSVLGVFADRARA
;
A
#
# COMPACT_ATOMS: atom_id res chain seq x y z
N MET A 1 -23.97 8.66 4.37
CA MET A 1 -22.60 8.18 4.64
C MET A 1 -22.36 7.90 6.12
N ALA A 2 -22.63 8.84 7.05
CA ALA A 2 -22.42 8.62 8.49
C ALA A 2 -23.27 7.48 9.09
N GLU A 3 -24.52 7.33 8.64
CA GLU A 3 -25.43 6.25 9.04
C GLU A 3 -24.95 4.89 8.53
N LEU A 4 -24.72 4.76 7.22
CA LEU A 4 -24.09 3.58 6.60
C LEU A 4 -22.83 3.12 7.34
N LEU A 5 -21.92 4.05 7.63
CA LEU A 5 -20.68 3.75 8.36
C LEU A 5 -20.98 3.16 9.75
N THR A 6 -21.98 3.68 10.45
CA THR A 6 -22.37 3.20 11.78
C THR A 6 -22.95 1.79 11.72
N ASP A 7 -23.83 1.53 10.76
CA ASP A 7 -24.48 0.23 10.60
C ASP A 7 -23.49 -0.85 10.18
N VAL A 8 -22.64 -0.55 9.19
CA VAL A 8 -21.59 -1.48 8.74
C VAL A 8 -20.63 -1.82 9.88
N ARG A 9 -20.24 -0.84 10.70
CA ARG A 9 -19.39 -1.09 11.87
C ARG A 9 -20.05 -1.97 12.91
N THR A 10 -21.35 -1.80 13.13
CA THR A 10 -22.11 -2.63 14.07
C THR A 10 -22.09 -4.08 13.60
N LEU A 11 -22.41 -4.32 12.34
CA LEU A 11 -22.38 -5.66 11.73
C LEU A 11 -20.99 -6.30 11.78
N LEU A 12 -19.93 -5.54 11.49
CA LEU A 12 -18.55 -6.04 11.57
C LEU A 12 -18.18 -6.46 13.01
N ARG A 13 -18.57 -5.68 14.02
CA ARG A 13 -18.33 -6.04 15.44
C ARG A 13 -19.12 -7.26 15.89
N GLU A 14 -20.29 -7.48 15.31
CA GLU A 14 -21.12 -8.66 15.52
C GLU A 14 -20.60 -9.89 14.74
N GLY A 15 -19.62 -9.71 13.86
CA GLY A 15 -19.01 -10.76 13.05
C GLY A 15 -19.76 -11.06 11.75
N ASP A 16 -20.79 -10.27 11.39
CA ASP A 16 -21.56 -10.43 10.16
C ASP A 16 -21.00 -9.58 9.02
N SER A 17 -19.82 -9.99 8.55
CA SER A 17 -19.14 -9.30 7.44
C SER A 17 -19.89 -9.40 6.11
N TYR A 18 -20.74 -10.42 5.92
CA TYR A 18 -21.49 -10.58 4.68
C TYR A 18 -22.67 -9.60 4.60
N GLU A 19 -23.47 -9.46 5.67
CA GLU A 19 -24.53 -8.44 5.70
C GLU A 19 -23.93 -7.03 5.61
N ALA A 20 -22.76 -6.80 6.23
CA ALA A 20 -22.04 -5.53 6.09
C ALA A 20 -21.70 -5.21 4.63
N ILE A 21 -21.20 -6.20 3.88
CA ILE A 21 -20.89 -6.07 2.44
C ILE A 21 -22.17 -5.85 1.61
N GLU A 22 -23.24 -6.57 1.90
CA GLU A 22 -24.53 -6.39 1.23
C GLU A 22 -25.09 -4.99 1.47
N LEU A 23 -24.95 -4.46 2.69
CA LEU A 23 -25.37 -3.11 3.03
C LEU A 23 -24.61 -2.04 2.23
N ILE A 24 -23.30 -2.21 2.05
CA ILE A 24 -22.49 -1.31 1.20
C ILE A 24 -22.98 -1.35 -0.26
N HIS A 25 -23.37 -2.51 -0.77
CA HIS A 25 -23.87 -2.64 -2.15
C HIS A 25 -25.23 -1.96 -2.37
N LYS A 26 -26.03 -1.73 -1.31
CA LYS A 26 -27.33 -1.05 -1.38
C LYS A 26 -27.21 0.47 -1.54
N VAL A 27 -26.00 1.04 -1.46
CA VAL A 27 -25.75 2.50 -1.40
C VAL A 27 -26.01 3.22 -2.74
N GLY A 28 -26.14 2.49 -3.85
CA GLY A 28 -26.60 3.02 -5.12
C GLY A 28 -25.70 2.65 -6.29
N GLU A 29 -25.39 3.63 -7.13
CA GLU A 29 -24.64 3.43 -8.37
C GLU A 29 -23.20 2.90 -8.14
N PRO A 30 -22.61 2.17 -9.11
CA PRO A 30 -21.35 1.46 -8.89
C PRO A 30 -20.18 2.30 -8.37
N ALA A 31 -20.05 3.55 -8.84
CA ALA A 31 -19.02 4.46 -8.35
C ALA A 31 -19.21 4.83 -6.87
N ALA A 32 -20.45 5.07 -6.44
CA ALA A 32 -20.76 5.39 -5.04
C ALA A 32 -20.50 4.21 -4.09
N VAL A 33 -20.77 2.98 -4.56
CA VAL A 33 -20.44 1.75 -3.82
C VAL A 33 -18.92 1.61 -3.69
N ALA A 34 -18.17 1.83 -4.78
CA ALA A 34 -16.71 1.78 -4.77
C ALA A 34 -16.08 2.82 -3.82
N ASP A 35 -16.60 4.05 -3.82
CA ASP A 35 -16.16 5.11 -2.91
C ASP A 35 -16.46 4.77 -1.44
N SER A 36 -17.61 4.15 -1.18
CA SER A 36 -17.98 3.70 0.16
C SER A 36 -16.98 2.69 0.72
N TYR A 37 -16.53 1.73 -0.09
CA TYR A 37 -15.45 0.81 0.29
C TYR A 37 -14.15 1.55 0.61
N LEU A 38 -13.74 2.48 -0.25
CA LEU A 38 -12.48 3.21 -0.08
C LEU A 38 -12.47 4.03 1.21
N GLU A 39 -13.55 4.75 1.50
CA GLU A 39 -13.67 5.57 2.70
C GLU A 39 -13.77 4.71 3.98
N LEU A 40 -14.52 3.60 3.93
CA LEU A 40 -14.63 2.68 5.06
C LEU A 40 -13.29 2.04 5.41
N VAL A 41 -12.50 1.60 4.42
CA VAL A 41 -11.15 1.05 4.63
C VAL A 41 -10.24 2.05 5.33
N LYS A 42 -10.24 3.32 4.90
CA LYS A 42 -9.47 4.38 5.56
C LYS A 42 -9.97 4.61 6.99
N HIS A 43 -11.29 4.63 7.21
CA HIS A 43 -11.86 4.84 8.53
C HIS A 43 -11.47 3.73 9.51
N LEU A 44 -11.68 2.47 9.12
CA LEU A 44 -11.37 1.30 9.95
C LEU A 44 -9.88 1.29 10.35
N TYR A 45 -8.98 1.65 9.43
CA TYR A 45 -7.56 1.73 9.73
C TYR A 45 -7.24 2.91 10.66
N TRP A 46 -7.50 4.15 10.22
CA TRP A 46 -7.01 5.34 10.91
C TRP A 46 -7.78 5.70 12.19
N LYS A 47 -9.04 5.30 12.29
CA LYS A 47 -9.92 5.66 13.43
C LYS A 47 -10.13 4.51 14.39
N GLU A 48 -10.14 3.27 13.91
CA GLU A 48 -10.47 2.11 14.73
C GLU A 48 -9.32 1.14 14.94
N ARG A 49 -8.23 1.23 14.15
CA ARG A 49 -7.11 0.29 14.18
C ARG A 49 -7.58 -1.17 13.98
N ALA A 50 -8.65 -1.34 13.20
CA ALA A 50 -9.37 -2.60 13.00
C ALA A 50 -8.85 -3.33 11.76
N LEU A 51 -7.61 -3.84 11.82
CA LEU A 51 -6.95 -4.45 10.65
C LEU A 51 -7.69 -5.66 10.06
N PRO A 52 -8.26 -6.60 10.85
CA PRO A 52 -9.03 -7.71 10.29
C PRO A 52 -10.23 -7.25 9.43
N GLU A 53 -10.92 -6.21 9.88
CA GLU A 53 -12.03 -5.59 9.18
C GLU A 53 -11.55 -4.83 7.93
N VAL A 54 -10.42 -4.12 8.02
CA VAL A 54 -9.76 -3.50 6.86
C VAL A 54 -9.48 -4.55 5.78
N VAL A 55 -8.90 -5.70 6.13
CA VAL A 55 -8.60 -6.78 5.19
C VAL A 55 -9.88 -7.30 4.53
N THR A 56 -10.92 -7.52 5.32
CA THR A 56 -12.21 -8.03 4.84
C THR A 56 -12.87 -7.07 3.86
N ILE A 57 -13.03 -5.81 4.25
CA ILE A 57 -13.71 -4.78 3.46
C ILE A 57 -12.89 -4.40 2.23
N ALA A 58 -11.56 -4.28 2.34
CA ALA A 58 -10.72 -3.93 1.20
C ALA A 58 -10.77 -5.01 0.11
N ARG A 59 -10.71 -6.29 0.48
CA ARG A 59 -10.80 -7.40 -0.47
C ARG A 59 -12.17 -7.45 -1.16
N ALA A 60 -13.25 -7.24 -0.40
CA ALA A 60 -14.61 -7.16 -0.96
C ALA A 60 -14.74 -5.99 -1.95
N GLY A 61 -14.25 -4.81 -1.58
CA GLY A 61 -14.27 -3.63 -2.44
C GLY A 61 -13.44 -3.78 -3.71
N ILE A 62 -12.24 -4.39 -3.61
CA ILE A 62 -11.41 -4.72 -4.77
C ILE A 62 -12.16 -5.66 -5.71
N GLN A 63 -12.73 -6.75 -5.18
CA GLN A 63 -13.46 -7.73 -6.00
C GLN A 63 -14.67 -7.08 -6.66
N TYR A 64 -15.46 -6.31 -5.91
CA TYR A 64 -16.61 -5.57 -6.43
C TYR A 64 -16.21 -4.70 -7.62
N CYS A 65 -15.20 -3.86 -7.43
CA CYS A 65 -14.73 -2.93 -8.45
C CYS A 65 -14.27 -3.66 -9.72
N LEU A 66 -13.50 -4.74 -9.58
CA LEU A 66 -12.97 -5.49 -10.73
C LEU A 66 -14.08 -6.24 -11.48
N THR A 67 -14.99 -6.92 -10.77
CA THR A 67 -16.11 -7.62 -11.39
C THR A 67 -17.04 -6.64 -12.09
N ARG A 68 -17.42 -5.54 -11.43
CA ARG A 68 -18.28 -4.53 -12.06
C ARG A 68 -17.61 -3.87 -13.25
N ALA A 69 -16.34 -3.52 -13.17
CA ALA A 69 -15.62 -2.96 -14.31
C ALA A 69 -15.48 -3.92 -15.51
N GLN A 70 -15.62 -5.23 -15.30
CA GLN A 70 -15.61 -6.25 -16.35
C GLN A 70 -17.00 -6.46 -16.95
N ASP A 71 -18.06 -6.35 -16.14
CA ASP A 71 -19.45 -6.58 -16.57
C ASP A 71 -20.08 -5.38 -17.29
N LEU A 72 -19.41 -4.23 -17.29
CA LEU A 72 -19.91 -3.01 -17.95
C LEU A 72 -19.93 -3.16 -19.48
N PRO A 73 -20.96 -2.61 -20.16
CA PRO A 73 -21.01 -2.56 -21.62
C PRO A 73 -19.81 -1.81 -22.23
N GLU A 74 -19.47 -2.11 -23.49
CA GLU A 74 -18.34 -1.50 -24.22
C GLU A 74 -18.38 0.05 -24.27
N GLY A 75 -19.56 0.66 -24.13
CA GLY A 75 -19.75 2.12 -24.10
C GLY A 75 -19.42 2.80 -22.77
N GLU A 76 -19.16 2.05 -21.68
CA GLU A 76 -18.94 2.58 -20.33
C GLU A 76 -17.46 2.52 -19.89
N SER A 77 -16.55 2.78 -20.84
CA SER A 77 -15.10 2.69 -20.63
C SER A 77 -14.60 3.61 -19.51
N GLU A 78 -15.19 4.80 -19.33
CA GLU A 78 -14.81 5.73 -18.27
C GLU A 78 -15.20 5.23 -16.87
N LEU A 79 -16.41 4.68 -16.71
CA LEU A 79 -16.83 4.10 -15.43
C LEU A 79 -16.00 2.85 -15.12
N ALA A 80 -15.73 2.02 -16.12
CA ALA A 80 -14.88 0.85 -15.97
C ALA A 80 -13.43 1.22 -15.57
N ALA A 81 -12.89 2.32 -16.12
CA ALA A 81 -11.59 2.86 -15.72
C ALA A 81 -11.62 3.44 -14.29
N THR A 82 -12.72 4.11 -13.92
CA THR A 82 -12.94 4.65 -12.57
C THR A 82 -12.94 3.53 -11.53
N LEU A 83 -13.73 2.49 -11.74
CA LEU A 83 -13.79 1.32 -10.84
C LEU A 83 -12.44 0.61 -10.71
N ARG A 84 -11.72 0.40 -11.82
CA ARG A 84 -10.34 -0.14 -11.78
C ARG A 84 -9.39 0.79 -11.02
N GLY A 85 -9.57 2.10 -11.15
CA GLY A 85 -8.84 3.12 -10.38
C GLY A 85 -9.08 2.99 -8.88
N THR A 86 -10.34 2.80 -8.46
CA THR A 86 -10.68 2.60 -7.04
C THR A 86 -10.16 1.26 -6.52
N ALA A 87 -10.25 0.18 -7.29
CA ALA A 87 -9.59 -1.10 -6.95
C ALA A 87 -8.08 -0.93 -6.74
N LYS A 88 -7.41 -0.14 -7.60
CA LYS A 88 -5.99 0.17 -7.46
C LYS A 88 -5.70 0.91 -6.14
N ALA A 89 -6.52 1.89 -5.79
CA ALA A 89 -6.37 2.66 -4.55
C ALA A 89 -6.60 1.79 -3.31
N LEU A 90 -7.63 0.94 -3.32
CA LEU A 90 -7.88 -0.06 -2.27
C LEU A 90 -6.71 -1.04 -2.12
N ALA A 91 -6.17 -1.53 -3.23
CA ALA A 91 -5.03 -2.44 -3.23
C ALA A 91 -3.75 -1.79 -2.68
N TYR A 92 -3.50 -0.52 -3.01
CA TYR A 92 -2.40 0.25 -2.42
C TYR A 92 -2.57 0.42 -0.90
N ASN A 93 -3.77 0.84 -0.47
CA ASN A 93 -4.07 1.00 0.95
C ASN A 93 -3.92 -0.31 1.71
N LEU A 94 -4.48 -1.41 1.19
CA LEU A 94 -4.37 -2.72 1.80
C LEU A 94 -2.90 -3.16 1.93
N ALA A 95 -2.11 -2.99 0.86
CA ALA A 95 -0.67 -3.25 0.91
C ALA A 95 0.07 -2.38 1.93
N SER A 96 -0.29 -1.10 2.06
CA SER A 96 0.31 -0.20 3.04
C SER A 96 -0.08 -0.58 4.46
N PHE A 97 -1.36 -0.82 4.72
CA PHE A 97 -1.93 -1.06 6.04
C PHE A 97 -1.53 -2.40 6.66
N THR A 98 -1.18 -3.38 5.83
CA THR A 98 -0.62 -4.66 6.29
C THR A 98 0.91 -4.67 6.30
N TRP A 99 1.58 -3.51 6.14
CA TRP A 99 3.04 -3.45 6.15
C TRP A 99 3.58 -3.20 7.57
N PRO A 100 4.42 -4.10 8.12
CA PRO A 100 4.90 -3.98 9.50
C PRO A 100 5.94 -2.87 9.72
N GLY A 101 6.49 -2.29 8.66
CA GLY A 101 7.48 -1.22 8.76
C GLY A 101 6.92 0.08 9.35
N TRP A 102 5.60 0.23 9.49
CA TRP A 102 4.99 1.37 10.17
C TRP A 102 5.13 1.30 11.70
N GLU A 103 5.21 0.09 12.28
CA GLU A 103 5.30 -0.13 13.73
C GLU A 103 4.23 0.64 14.53
N GLU A 104 3.00 0.72 14.00
CA GLU A 104 1.94 1.52 14.61
C GLU A 104 1.37 0.85 15.87
N GLU A 105 1.32 1.61 16.96
CA GLU A 105 0.76 1.15 18.21
C GLU A 105 -0.71 0.72 18.05
N GLY A 106 -1.06 -0.44 18.61
CA GLY A 106 -2.42 -0.97 18.57
C GLY A 106 -2.81 -1.67 17.27
N ILE A 107 -1.89 -1.81 16.31
CA ILE A 107 -2.09 -2.63 15.11
C ILE A 107 -1.17 -3.85 15.18
N VAL A 108 -1.77 -5.04 15.16
CA VAL A 108 -1.04 -6.30 15.15
C VAL A 108 -1.11 -6.90 13.75
N ILE A 109 0.05 -7.04 13.11
CA ILE A 109 0.17 -7.63 11.77
C ILE A 109 0.62 -9.08 11.90
N THR A 110 -0.19 -9.99 11.39
CA THR A 110 0.02 -11.44 11.43
C THR A 110 0.63 -11.97 10.12
N PRO A 111 1.17 -13.19 10.07
CA PRO A 111 1.69 -13.77 8.82
C PRO A 111 0.67 -13.83 7.67
N PRO A 112 -0.62 -14.18 7.90
CA PRO A 112 -1.66 -14.04 6.87
C PRO A 112 -1.80 -12.62 6.30
N ASP A 113 -1.69 -11.59 7.14
CA ASP A 113 -1.78 -10.19 6.70
C ASP A 113 -0.64 -9.82 5.75
N LEU A 114 0.58 -10.34 6.00
CA LEU A 114 1.72 -10.15 5.10
C LEU A 114 1.47 -10.77 3.72
N MET A 115 0.85 -11.95 3.68
CA MET A 115 0.48 -12.59 2.41
C MET A 115 -0.55 -11.78 1.64
N VAL A 116 -1.57 -11.25 2.35
CA VAL A 116 -2.59 -10.37 1.77
C VAL A 116 -1.97 -9.08 1.25
N GLY A 117 -1.08 -8.46 2.02
CA GLY A 117 -0.38 -7.25 1.65
C GLY A 117 0.45 -7.40 0.38
N LEU A 118 1.21 -8.50 0.28
CA LEU A 118 2.01 -8.78 -0.91
C LEU A 118 1.14 -9.01 -2.16
N ASP A 119 0.01 -9.70 -2.02
CA ASP A 119 -0.93 -9.90 -3.13
C ASP A 119 -1.56 -8.55 -3.57
N ALA A 120 -1.98 -7.74 -2.60
CA ALA A 120 -2.51 -6.40 -2.85
C ALA A 120 -1.48 -5.48 -3.53
N ALA A 121 -0.20 -5.54 -3.14
CA ALA A 121 0.86 -4.75 -3.78
C ALA A 121 1.07 -5.15 -5.25
N LYS A 122 1.04 -6.46 -5.55
CA LYS A 122 1.12 -6.97 -6.93
C LYS A 122 -0.09 -6.50 -7.76
N LEU A 123 -1.28 -6.57 -7.19
CA LEU A 123 -2.50 -6.09 -7.84
C LEU A 123 -2.43 -4.59 -8.13
N ASN A 124 -2.04 -3.78 -7.16
CA ASN A 124 -1.87 -2.33 -7.33
C ASN A 124 -0.90 -2.01 -8.48
N LEU A 125 0.25 -2.70 -8.55
CA LEU A 125 1.20 -2.49 -9.65
C LEU A 125 0.63 -2.92 -11.01
N ARG A 126 -0.05 -4.07 -11.08
CA ARG A 126 -0.70 -4.53 -12.31
C ARG A 126 -1.71 -3.49 -12.80
N LEU A 127 -2.62 -3.04 -11.93
CA LEU A 127 -3.63 -2.05 -12.28
C LEU A 127 -3.03 -0.68 -12.62
N ALA A 128 -1.95 -0.27 -11.97
CA ALA A 128 -1.24 0.96 -12.34
C ALA A 128 -0.73 0.92 -13.79
N ARG A 129 -0.22 -0.24 -14.23
CA ARG A 129 0.24 -0.45 -15.63
C ARG A 129 -0.93 -0.52 -16.61
N GLU A 130 -1.96 -1.30 -16.30
CA GLU A 130 -3.15 -1.43 -17.15
C GLU A 130 -3.86 -0.09 -17.37
N LEU A 131 -3.88 0.77 -16.35
CA LEU A 131 -4.48 2.10 -16.42
C LEU A 131 -3.55 3.18 -17.01
N GLY A 132 -2.35 2.81 -17.48
CA GLY A 132 -1.39 3.75 -18.06
C GLY A 132 -1.00 4.89 -17.11
N ARG A 133 -0.84 4.61 -15.81
CA ARG A 133 -0.56 5.65 -14.82
C ARG A 133 0.82 6.27 -15.00
N GLU A 134 0.91 7.54 -14.63
CA GLU A 134 2.13 8.34 -14.71
C GLU A 134 3.30 7.75 -13.88
N PRO A 135 4.55 8.13 -14.20
CA PRO A 135 5.74 7.59 -13.53
C PRO A 135 5.73 7.72 -12.00
N SER A 136 5.22 8.82 -11.43
CA SER A 136 5.11 9.00 -9.98
C SER A 136 4.23 7.91 -9.32
N VAL A 137 3.12 7.55 -9.95
CA VAL A 137 2.22 6.50 -9.47
C VAL A 137 2.85 5.12 -9.61
N LEU A 138 3.60 4.89 -10.70
CA LEU A 138 4.35 3.65 -10.89
C LEU A 138 5.49 3.50 -9.88
N SER A 139 6.17 4.61 -9.52
CA SER A 139 7.17 4.66 -8.46
C SER A 139 6.56 4.20 -7.13
N ALA A 140 5.46 4.83 -6.70
CA ALA A 140 4.76 4.44 -5.47
C ALA A 140 4.28 2.97 -5.49
N ALA A 141 3.82 2.47 -6.64
CA ALA A 141 3.40 1.08 -6.77
C ALA A 141 4.56 0.08 -6.66
N HIS A 142 5.70 0.39 -7.26
CA HIS A 142 6.93 -0.40 -7.12
C HIS A 142 7.50 -0.32 -5.70
N TRP A 143 7.43 0.84 -5.05
CA TRP A 143 7.81 1.01 -3.66
C TRP A 143 6.97 0.11 -2.74
N ALA A 144 5.64 0.12 -2.85
CA ALA A 144 4.76 -0.72 -2.03
C ALA A 144 5.06 -2.22 -2.22
N LEU A 145 5.38 -2.63 -3.45
CA LEU A 145 5.79 -3.99 -3.74
C LEU A 145 7.14 -4.34 -3.10
N GLY A 146 8.13 -3.45 -3.20
CA GLY A 146 9.43 -3.63 -2.55
C GLY A 146 9.32 -3.72 -1.02
N ALA A 147 8.49 -2.87 -0.42
CA ALA A 147 8.21 -2.86 1.01
C ALA A 147 7.62 -4.20 1.48
N GLN A 148 6.65 -4.75 0.73
CA GLN A 148 6.07 -6.06 1.01
C GLN A 148 7.07 -7.20 0.79
N TYR A 149 7.97 -7.10 -0.19
CA TYR A 149 9.05 -8.07 -0.35
C TYR A 149 10.05 -8.07 0.82
N VAL A 150 10.41 -6.90 1.36
CA VAL A 150 11.20 -6.82 2.61
C VAL A 150 10.50 -7.53 3.74
N ALA A 151 9.19 -7.29 3.91
CA ALA A 151 8.40 -7.94 4.96
C ALA A 151 8.30 -9.46 4.80
N ALA A 152 8.39 -9.95 3.56
CA ALA A 152 8.40 -11.38 3.22
C ALA A 152 9.81 -12.01 3.22
N GLY A 153 10.87 -11.26 3.55
CA GLY A 153 12.26 -11.75 3.50
C GLY A 153 12.81 -11.99 2.08
N LYS A 154 12.16 -11.41 1.06
CA LYS A 154 12.48 -11.58 -0.36
C LYS A 154 13.35 -10.43 -0.87
N TYR A 155 14.58 -10.39 -0.39
CA TYR A 155 15.41 -9.18 -0.53
C TYR A 155 15.84 -8.90 -1.97
N ASP A 156 16.10 -9.92 -2.79
CA ASP A 156 16.43 -9.72 -4.21
C ASP A 156 15.26 -9.08 -4.98
N GLU A 157 14.04 -9.58 -4.77
CA GLU A 157 12.85 -8.99 -5.35
C GLU A 157 12.57 -7.58 -4.81
N ALA A 158 12.85 -7.34 -3.53
CA ALA A 158 12.75 -6.00 -2.94
C ALA A 158 13.72 -5.02 -3.59
N MET A 159 15.00 -5.39 -3.75
CA MET A 159 16.01 -4.56 -4.40
C MET A 159 15.62 -4.21 -5.84
N ASN A 160 15.13 -5.19 -6.61
CA ASN A 160 14.65 -4.95 -7.97
C ASN A 160 13.44 -4.00 -8.01
N ALA A 161 12.50 -4.17 -7.08
CA ALA A 161 11.33 -3.30 -6.99
C ALA A 161 11.71 -1.86 -6.61
N PHE A 162 12.57 -1.65 -5.61
CA PHE A 162 13.02 -0.31 -5.21
C PHE A 162 13.88 0.37 -6.27
N SER A 163 14.74 -0.38 -6.98
CA SER A 163 15.50 0.19 -8.11
C SER A 163 14.58 0.65 -9.24
N THR A 164 13.52 -0.11 -9.53
CA THR A 164 12.52 0.31 -10.52
C THR A 164 11.72 1.53 -10.01
N ALA A 165 11.37 1.56 -8.73
CA ALA A 165 10.67 2.70 -8.13
C ALA A 165 11.51 3.98 -8.22
N GLU A 166 12.81 3.88 -7.90
CA GLU A 166 13.77 4.97 -8.03
C GLU A 166 13.84 5.50 -9.47
N GLN A 167 13.96 4.61 -10.46
CA GLN A 167 13.96 5.00 -11.87
C GLN A 167 12.67 5.77 -12.24
N LYS A 168 11.51 5.29 -11.79
CA LYS A 168 10.22 5.95 -12.05
C LYS A 168 10.07 7.28 -11.32
N ALA A 169 10.65 7.43 -10.13
CA ALA A 169 10.73 8.71 -9.45
C ALA A 169 11.59 9.72 -10.22
N ARG A 170 12.71 9.29 -10.83
CA ARG A 170 13.53 10.15 -11.69
C ARG A 170 12.78 10.60 -12.94
N GLU A 171 12.07 9.69 -13.59
CA GLU A 171 11.19 10.01 -14.73
C GLU A 171 10.08 11.00 -14.36
N ALA A 172 9.66 11.01 -13.08
CA ALA A 172 8.65 11.94 -12.55
C ALA A 172 9.24 13.26 -12.01
N GLU A 173 10.56 13.43 -12.05
CA GLU A 173 11.27 14.57 -11.44
C GLU A 173 10.96 14.74 -9.93
N ASP A 174 10.72 13.63 -9.22
CA ASP A 174 10.43 13.60 -7.78
C ASP A 174 11.66 13.17 -6.97
N ASP A 175 12.52 14.14 -6.66
CA ASP A 175 13.76 13.92 -5.91
C ASP A 175 13.54 13.31 -4.52
N ALA A 176 12.43 13.64 -3.85
CA ALA A 176 12.12 13.08 -2.53
C ALA A 176 11.87 11.57 -2.65
N SER A 177 11.07 11.15 -3.63
CA SER A 177 10.85 9.73 -3.93
C SER A 177 12.11 9.03 -4.42
N VAL A 178 13.00 9.70 -5.16
CA VAL A 178 14.29 9.12 -5.57
C VAL A 178 15.12 8.75 -4.34
N PHE A 179 15.32 9.69 -3.41
CA PHE A 179 16.11 9.40 -2.21
C PHE A 179 15.39 8.41 -1.28
N MET A 180 14.06 8.49 -1.16
CA MET A 180 13.29 7.50 -0.40
C MET A 180 13.57 6.08 -0.92
N ASN A 181 13.40 5.85 -2.23
CA ASN A 181 13.61 4.54 -2.84
C ASN A 181 15.06 4.06 -2.75
N LEU A 182 16.04 4.97 -2.89
CA LEU A 182 17.46 4.65 -2.66
C LEU A 182 17.71 4.18 -1.22
N GLY A 183 17.07 4.82 -0.25
CA GLY A 183 17.16 4.43 1.16
C GLY A 183 16.62 3.03 1.41
N TYR A 184 15.44 2.71 0.86
CA TYR A 184 14.85 1.38 0.96
C TYR A 184 15.65 0.30 0.23
N LEU A 185 16.26 0.63 -0.91
CA LEU A 185 17.24 -0.25 -1.58
C LEU A 185 18.43 -0.54 -0.67
N GLY A 186 18.95 0.48 0.03
CA GLY A 186 20.00 0.33 1.02
C GLY A 186 19.59 -0.58 2.18
N ILE A 187 18.38 -0.40 2.72
CA ILE A 187 17.82 -1.24 3.78
C ILE A 187 17.72 -2.71 3.33
N ALA A 188 17.18 -2.97 2.13
CA ALA A 188 17.08 -4.33 1.60
C ALA A 188 18.46 -5.01 1.50
N ARG A 189 19.50 -4.28 1.05
CA ARG A 189 20.88 -4.78 1.02
C ARG A 189 21.47 -5.07 2.39
N ILE A 190 21.16 -4.23 3.39
CA ILE A 190 21.63 -4.44 4.77
C ILE A 190 21.00 -5.70 5.35
N LEU A 191 19.71 -5.90 5.12
CA LEU A 191 18.95 -7.05 5.64
C LEU A 191 19.33 -8.36 4.93
N GLU A 192 19.63 -8.33 3.63
CA GLU A 192 20.15 -9.48 2.88
C GLU A 192 21.53 -9.91 3.36
N GLY A 193 22.40 -8.95 3.71
CA GLY A 193 23.65 -9.17 4.45
C GLY A 193 24.92 -9.21 3.59
N SER A 194 24.88 -9.72 2.36
CA SER A 194 26.07 -9.77 1.47
C SER A 194 26.45 -8.37 0.96
N GLY A 195 25.46 -7.48 0.81
CA GLY A 195 25.62 -6.10 0.36
C GLY A 195 25.76 -5.04 1.46
N ARG A 196 25.99 -5.42 2.73
CA ARG A 196 25.79 -4.53 3.88
C ARG A 196 26.50 -3.17 3.80
N LYS A 197 27.80 -3.14 3.47
CA LYS A 197 28.57 -1.88 3.42
C LYS A 197 28.03 -0.92 2.36
N GLU A 198 27.65 -1.44 1.19
CA GLU A 198 27.06 -0.61 0.14
C GLU A 198 25.66 -0.16 0.55
N GLY A 199 24.87 -1.03 1.19
CA GLY A 199 23.56 -0.67 1.72
C GLY A 199 23.62 0.44 2.76
N GLU A 200 24.58 0.39 3.70
CA GLU A 200 24.81 1.45 4.68
C GLU A 200 25.20 2.79 4.03
N LYS A 201 26.02 2.74 2.98
CA LYS A 201 26.38 3.93 2.19
C LYS A 201 25.17 4.50 1.46
N GLN A 202 24.37 3.68 0.78
CA GLN A 202 23.16 4.10 0.08
C GLN A 202 22.13 4.70 1.04
N LEU A 203 21.91 4.05 2.19
CA LEU A 203 21.00 4.56 3.23
C LEU A 203 21.47 5.92 3.77
N LYS A 204 22.79 6.08 4.01
CA LYS A 204 23.36 7.35 4.43
C LYS A 204 23.15 8.45 3.38
N GLU A 205 23.44 8.15 2.12
CA GLU A 205 23.26 9.08 1.00
C GLU A 205 21.80 9.51 0.86
N ALA A 206 20.86 8.56 0.92
CA ALA A 206 19.43 8.82 0.90
C ALA A 206 18.99 9.77 2.02
N VAL A 207 19.37 9.48 3.26
CA VAL A 207 19.02 10.32 4.42
C VAL A 207 19.63 11.73 4.30
N GLU A 208 20.87 11.86 3.82
CA GLU A 208 21.50 13.15 3.59
C GLU A 208 20.82 13.94 2.45
N GLY A 209 20.43 13.27 1.36
CA GLY A 209 19.67 13.85 0.26
C GLY A 209 18.31 14.38 0.70
N LEU A 210 17.53 13.55 1.41
CA LEU A 210 16.23 13.93 1.96
C LEU A 210 16.32 15.14 2.90
N LYS A 211 17.35 15.19 3.75
CA LYS A 211 17.57 16.34 4.64
C LYS A 211 17.88 17.63 3.89
N LYS A 212 18.59 17.56 2.75
CA LYS A 212 18.90 18.74 1.92
C LYS A 212 17.66 19.31 1.24
N LEU A 213 16.71 18.46 0.82
CA LEU A 213 15.44 18.90 0.24
C LEU A 213 14.59 19.68 1.24
N ASN A 214 14.62 19.29 2.52
CA ASN A 214 13.97 19.97 3.64
C ASN A 214 12.46 20.27 3.43
N THR A 215 11.74 19.37 2.76
CA THR A 215 10.27 19.39 2.68
C THR A 215 9.66 18.59 3.82
N GLU A 216 8.34 18.67 3.99
CA GLU A 216 7.64 17.84 4.98
C GLU A 216 7.81 16.34 4.67
N ASP A 217 7.55 15.96 3.42
CA ASP A 217 7.71 14.58 2.94
C ASP A 217 9.15 14.09 3.09
N SER A 218 10.15 14.93 2.77
CA SER A 218 11.54 14.50 2.84
C SER A 218 11.99 14.26 4.29
N ARG A 219 11.51 15.07 5.24
CA ARG A 219 11.75 14.84 6.68
C ARG A 219 11.08 13.55 7.14
N PHE A 220 9.81 13.35 6.76
CA PHE A 220 9.08 12.13 7.08
C PHE A 220 9.81 10.88 6.57
N PHE A 221 10.22 10.85 5.29
CA PHE A 221 10.96 9.73 4.72
C PHE A 221 12.30 9.49 5.42
N ALA A 222 13.05 10.55 5.76
CA ALA A 222 14.35 10.41 6.42
C ALA A 222 14.24 9.77 7.81
N ASP A 223 13.15 10.03 8.53
CA ASP A 223 12.89 9.41 9.82
C ASP A 223 12.33 8.00 9.68
N GLN A 224 11.43 7.78 8.71
CA GLN A 224 10.88 6.46 8.41
C GLN A 224 11.98 5.45 8.06
N LEU A 225 12.95 5.82 7.22
CA LEU A 225 14.06 4.95 6.84
C LEU A 225 14.88 4.43 8.03
N LYS A 226 15.00 5.22 9.11
CA LYS A 226 15.72 4.79 10.32
C LYS A 226 14.90 3.80 11.14
N SER A 227 13.61 4.08 11.32
CA SER A 227 12.69 3.21 12.06
C SER A 227 12.56 1.84 11.39
N VAL A 228 12.31 1.83 10.08
CA VAL A 228 12.12 0.61 9.29
C VAL A 228 13.29 -0.37 9.42
N LEU A 229 14.53 0.13 9.34
CA LEU A 229 15.71 -0.72 9.48
C LEU A 229 15.73 -1.42 10.85
N GLY A 230 15.37 -0.71 11.93
CA GLY A 230 15.25 -1.28 13.27
C GLY A 230 14.21 -2.40 13.33
N VAL A 231 12.99 -2.12 12.86
CA VAL A 231 11.87 -3.07 12.85
C VAL A 231 12.26 -4.39 12.18
N PHE A 232 12.87 -4.33 11.00
CA PHE A 232 13.20 -5.54 10.25
C PHE A 232 14.49 -6.21 10.72
N ALA A 233 15.45 -5.47 11.28
CA ALA A 233 16.63 -6.07 11.89
C ALA A 233 16.30 -6.83 13.19
N ASP A 234 15.29 -6.39 13.94
CA ASP A 234 14.80 -7.09 15.13
C ASP A 234 14.04 -8.35 14.74
N ARG A 235 13.17 -8.26 13.73
CA ARG A 235 12.43 -9.41 13.19
C ARG A 235 13.32 -10.48 12.57
N ALA A 236 14.43 -10.11 11.94
CA ALA A 236 15.39 -11.08 11.39
C ALA A 236 16.17 -11.85 12.46
N ARG A 237 16.12 -11.39 13.73
CA ARG A 237 16.78 -12.01 14.88
C ARG A 237 15.86 -12.86 15.75
N ALA A 238 14.54 -12.71 15.60
CA ALA A 238 13.49 -13.43 16.35
C ALA A 238 13.16 -14.78 15.71
#